data_AF-A0A1S3IS12-F1
#
_entry.id   AF-A0A1S3IS12-F1
#
_cell.length_a   1.000
_cell.length_b   1.000
_cell.length_c   1.000
_cell.angle_alpha   90.00
_cell.angle_beta   90.00
_cell.angle_gamma   90.00
#
_symmetry.space_group_name_H-M   'P 1'
#
loop_
_entity.id
_entity.type
_entity.pdbx_description
1 polymer ?
#
loop_
_entity_poly.entity_id
_entity_poly.type
_entity_poly.pdbx_seq_one_letter_code
_entity_poly.pdbx_strand_id
1 'polypeptide(L)'
;MFSKTEIRALNSLGCSLITVNEEGKRQAEGLTIFLMLHCGKPLYNNLLWANWKARLLQNVIIVGNSFKNMELNIPHRIMEEEASYIIKILPYVTEVPVKNNFVHDDIFNNTSIHCFPACNLEEVQRIFWDSSPEPIYEKDAEIILKKEATLETM
;
A
#
# COMPACT_ATOMS: atom_id res chain seq x y z
N MET A 1 -2.22 14.66 11.52
CA MET A 1 -0.89 15.31 11.49
C MET A 1 -0.27 15.16 12.88
N PHE A 2 1.01 14.79 12.97
CA PHE A 2 1.69 14.58 14.26
C PHE A 2 1.93 15.92 14.98
N SER A 3 1.71 15.92 16.29
CA SER A 3 2.05 17.00 17.21
C SER A 3 3.55 17.14 17.41
N LYS A 4 3.99 18.30 17.91
CA LYS A 4 5.41 18.55 18.24
C LYS A 4 5.97 17.56 19.27
N THR A 5 5.13 16.99 20.12
CA THR A 5 5.57 16.01 21.12
C THR A 5 5.77 14.64 20.48
N GLU A 6 4.86 14.20 19.61
CA GLU A 6 5.02 12.95 18.85
C GLU A 6 6.23 13.00 17.93
N ILE A 7 6.47 14.13 17.25
CA ILE A 7 7.65 14.32 16.40
C ILE A 7 8.94 14.17 17.21
N ARG A 8 9.01 14.79 18.39
CA ARG A 8 10.19 14.67 19.27
C ARG A 8 10.41 13.24 19.75
N ALA A 9 9.33 12.54 20.11
CA ALA A 9 9.41 11.14 20.52
C ALA A 9 9.93 10.25 19.38
N LEU A 10 9.35 10.37 18.17
CA LEU A 10 9.81 9.64 16.99
C LEU A 10 11.29 9.88 16.69
N ASN A 11 11.73 11.14 16.71
CA ASN A 11 13.13 11.48 16.48
C ASN A 11 14.06 10.87 17.54
N SER A 12 13.64 10.86 18.82
CA SER A 12 14.43 10.24 19.91
C SER A 12 14.56 8.72 19.77
N LEU A 13 13.61 8.08 19.08
CA LEU A 13 13.64 6.65 18.74
C LEU A 13 14.44 6.36 17.45
N GLY A 14 15.05 7.38 16.85
CA GLY A 14 15.77 7.26 15.58
C GLY A 14 14.86 7.16 14.35
N CYS A 15 13.56 7.46 14.48
CA CYS A 15 12.64 7.48 13.37
C CYS A 15 12.72 8.83 12.63
N SER A 16 12.73 8.77 11.30
CA SER A 16 12.58 9.95 10.44
C SER A 16 11.13 10.12 10.04
N LEU A 17 10.59 11.33 10.22
CA LEU A 17 9.21 11.63 9.83
C LEU A 17 9.11 12.06 8.37
N ILE A 18 8.13 11.50 7.66
CA ILE A 18 7.68 12.00 6.36
C ILE A 18 6.80 13.24 6.59
N THR A 19 7.25 14.40 6.14
CA THR A 19 6.58 15.69 6.39
C THR A 19 5.49 16.03 5.39
N VAL A 20 5.49 15.35 4.24
CA VAL A 20 4.51 15.53 3.16
C VAL A 20 3.54 14.34 3.15
N ASN A 21 2.25 14.60 3.00
CA ASN A 21 1.30 13.52 2.75
C ASN A 21 1.51 13.01 1.31
N GLU A 22 2.26 11.93 1.18
CA GLU A 22 2.50 11.26 -0.10
C GLU A 22 1.33 10.37 -0.53
N GLU A 23 0.25 10.30 0.26
CA GLU A 23 -0.93 9.48 -0.04
C GLU A 23 -0.57 7.98 -0.22
N GLY A 24 0.54 7.53 0.37
CA GLY A 24 1.04 6.15 0.19
C GLY A 24 1.81 5.91 -1.11
N LYS A 25 2.02 6.93 -1.96
CA LYS A 25 2.71 6.85 -3.25
C LYS A 25 4.24 6.88 -3.11
N ARG A 26 4.78 6.03 -2.22
CA ARG A 26 6.22 5.97 -1.93
C ARG A 26 6.90 4.85 -2.73
N GLN A 27 7.89 5.21 -3.53
CA GLN A 27 8.76 4.23 -4.17
C GLN A 27 9.78 3.68 -3.18
N ALA A 28 10.06 2.38 -3.23
CA ALA A 28 11.14 1.76 -2.48
C ALA A 28 12.50 2.11 -3.10
N GLU A 29 13.46 2.52 -2.26
CA GLU A 29 14.84 2.83 -2.68
C GLU A 29 15.76 1.59 -2.68
N GLY A 30 15.29 0.50 -2.09
CA GLY A 30 15.94 -0.80 -1.96
C GLY A 30 15.00 -1.74 -1.22
N LEU A 31 15.46 -2.91 -0.76
CA LEU A 31 14.61 -3.83 -0.01
C LEU A 31 14.02 -3.14 1.23
N THR A 32 12.70 -2.91 1.20
CA THR A 32 11.98 -2.06 2.15
C THR A 32 10.74 -2.77 2.67
N ILE A 33 10.57 -2.75 3.99
CA ILE A 33 9.36 -3.23 4.65
C ILE A 33 8.40 -2.06 4.86
N PHE A 34 7.20 -2.18 4.33
CA PHE A 34 6.08 -1.29 4.57
C PHE A 34 5.14 -1.94 5.58
N LEU A 35 5.13 -1.42 6.82
CA LEU A 35 4.17 -1.80 7.85
C LEU A 35 2.88 -1.01 7.63
N MET A 36 1.82 -1.69 7.18
CA MET A 36 0.56 -1.07 6.75
C MET A 36 -0.66 -1.63 7.48
N LEU A 37 -0.50 -2.02 8.75
CA LEU A 37 -1.57 -2.57 9.57
C LEU A 37 -2.77 -1.63 9.59
N HIS A 38 -3.96 -2.17 9.24
CA HIS A 38 -5.22 -1.41 9.17
C HIS A 38 -5.23 -0.18 8.25
N CYS A 39 -4.27 -0.04 7.34
CA CYS A 39 -4.33 0.99 6.31
C CYS A 39 -5.57 0.78 5.41
N GLY A 40 -6.16 1.88 4.94
CA GLY A 40 -7.20 1.84 3.92
C GLY A 40 -6.67 1.29 2.59
N LYS A 41 -7.57 0.66 1.82
CA LYS A 41 -7.24 0.02 0.52
C LYS A 41 -6.53 0.95 -0.47
N PRO A 42 -6.91 2.25 -0.59
CA PRO A 42 -6.21 3.19 -1.45
C PRO A 42 -4.70 3.31 -1.17
N LEU A 43 -4.26 3.12 0.08
CA LEU A 43 -2.84 3.24 0.42
C LEU A 43 -2.03 2.06 -0.13
N TYR A 44 -2.55 0.83 -0.05
CA TYR A 44 -1.92 -0.34 -0.69
C TYR A 44 -1.87 -0.17 -2.21
N ASN A 45 -2.99 0.28 -2.77
CA ASN A 45 -3.12 0.52 -4.20
C ASN A 45 -2.09 1.55 -4.71
N ASN A 46 -1.93 2.66 -3.97
CA ASN A 46 -0.94 3.70 -4.27
C ASN A 46 0.50 3.22 -4.10
N LEU A 47 0.79 2.41 -3.08
CA LEU A 47 2.12 1.83 -2.88
C LEU A 47 2.50 0.91 -4.05
N LEU A 48 1.58 0.03 -4.46
CA LEU A 48 1.77 -0.85 -5.61
C LEU A 48 1.97 -0.03 -6.89
N TRP A 49 1.14 0.96 -7.13
CA TRP A 49 1.25 1.85 -8.29
C TRP A 49 2.61 2.57 -8.34
N ALA A 50 3.04 3.18 -7.24
CA ALA A 50 4.32 3.90 -7.16
C ALA A 50 5.53 2.99 -7.43
N ASN A 51 5.36 1.68 -7.27
CA ASN A 51 6.40 0.69 -7.50
C ASN A 51 6.11 -0.22 -8.71
N TRP A 52 5.18 0.14 -9.62
CA TRP A 52 4.62 -0.77 -10.65
C TRP A 52 5.57 -1.12 -11.81
N LYS A 53 6.69 -1.74 -11.47
CA LYS A 53 7.66 -2.34 -12.38
C LYS A 53 8.18 -3.59 -11.71
N ALA A 54 8.39 -4.68 -12.48
CA ALA A 54 8.90 -5.94 -11.93
C ALA A 54 10.13 -5.75 -11.02
N ARG A 55 11.11 -4.95 -11.45
CA ARG A 55 12.32 -4.70 -10.66
C ARG A 55 12.09 -3.88 -9.38
N LEU A 56 11.09 -3.00 -9.36
CA LEU A 56 10.79 -2.16 -8.21
C LEU A 56 9.95 -2.91 -7.17
N LEU A 57 8.94 -3.67 -7.61
CA LEU A 57 8.13 -4.49 -6.69
C LEU A 57 8.94 -5.55 -5.95
N GLN A 58 10.00 -6.09 -6.56
CA GLN A 58 10.93 -7.01 -5.88
C GLN A 58 11.56 -6.42 -4.61
N ASN A 59 11.63 -5.08 -4.51
CA ASN A 59 12.16 -4.39 -3.36
C ASN A 59 11.11 -4.09 -2.27
N VAL A 60 9.84 -4.44 -2.51
CA VAL A 60 8.73 -4.15 -1.61
C VAL A 60 8.36 -5.40 -0.82
N ILE A 61 8.33 -5.27 0.51
CA ILE A 61 7.68 -6.23 1.41
C ILE A 61 6.56 -5.48 2.13
N ILE A 62 5.34 -5.99 2.08
CA ILE A 62 4.20 -5.40 2.79
C ILE A 62 3.86 -6.30 3.98
N VAL A 63 3.71 -5.72 5.16
CA VAL A 63 3.06 -6.39 6.30
C VAL A 63 1.76 -5.65 6.55
N GLY A 64 0.64 -6.29 6.21
CA GLY A 64 -0.66 -5.63 6.18
C GLY A 64 -1.81 -6.61 6.06
N ASN A 65 -2.97 -6.11 5.68
CA ASN A 65 -4.17 -6.92 5.51
C ASN A 65 -4.05 -7.81 4.27
N SER A 66 -4.50 -9.05 4.37
CA SER A 66 -4.54 -10.05 3.32
C SER A 66 -5.24 -9.53 2.06
N PHE A 67 -4.55 -9.58 0.91
CA PHE A 67 -5.10 -9.17 -0.38
C PHE A 67 -6.09 -10.23 -0.86
N LYS A 68 -5.80 -11.51 -0.57
CA LYS A 68 -6.73 -12.59 -0.85
C LYS A 68 -8.06 -12.43 -0.09
N ASN A 69 -8.00 -12.02 1.18
CA ASN A 69 -9.19 -11.73 1.98
C ASN A 69 -9.96 -10.53 1.39
N MET A 70 -9.28 -9.46 0.97
CA MET A 70 -9.93 -8.33 0.29
C MET A 70 -10.66 -8.78 -0.98
N GLU A 71 -10.02 -9.58 -1.85
CA GLU A 71 -10.64 -10.12 -3.07
C GLU A 71 -11.93 -10.91 -2.78
N LEU A 72 -11.94 -11.69 -1.70
CA LEU A 72 -13.06 -12.56 -1.36
C LEU A 72 -14.23 -11.82 -0.69
N ASN A 73 -13.94 -10.78 0.09
CA ASN A 73 -14.94 -10.13 0.94
C ASN A 73 -15.43 -8.77 0.43
N ILE A 74 -14.76 -8.20 -0.57
CA ILE A 74 -15.10 -6.89 -1.12
C ILE A 74 -15.67 -7.06 -2.53
N PRO A 75 -16.83 -6.42 -2.84
CA PRO A 75 -17.38 -6.45 -4.19
C PRO A 75 -16.36 -6.02 -5.24
N HIS A 76 -16.26 -6.78 -6.34
CA HIS A 76 -15.28 -6.55 -7.40
C HIS A 76 -15.28 -5.11 -7.92
N ARG A 77 -16.46 -4.51 -8.11
CA ARG A 77 -16.59 -3.11 -8.55
C ARG A 77 -15.87 -2.13 -7.62
N ILE A 78 -16.00 -2.30 -6.31
CA ILE A 78 -15.34 -1.45 -5.30
C ILE A 78 -13.83 -1.70 -5.34
N MET A 79 -13.41 -2.95 -5.48
CA MET A 79 -11.99 -3.28 -5.63
C MET A 79 -11.38 -2.69 -6.91
N GLU A 80 -12.11 -2.66 -8.03
CA GLU A 80 -11.65 -2.01 -9.27
C GLU A 80 -11.48 -0.50 -9.10
N GLU A 81 -12.42 0.14 -8.40
CA GLU A 81 -12.41 1.58 -8.15
C GLU A 81 -11.31 2.00 -7.17
N GLU A 82 -11.15 1.29 -6.04
CA GLU A 82 -10.26 1.69 -4.94
C GLU A 82 -8.93 0.93 -4.88
N ALA A 83 -8.83 -0.21 -5.55
CA ALA A 83 -7.77 -1.20 -5.33
C ALA A 83 -7.35 -1.97 -6.59
N SER A 84 -7.48 -1.38 -7.78
CA SER A 84 -7.19 -2.06 -9.05
C SER A 84 -5.79 -2.67 -9.15
N TYR A 85 -4.77 -2.07 -8.55
CA TYR A 85 -3.41 -2.62 -8.52
C TYR A 85 -3.29 -3.83 -7.59
N ILE A 86 -4.12 -3.91 -6.54
CA ILE A 86 -4.23 -5.12 -5.72
C ILE A 86 -4.77 -6.27 -6.59
N ILE A 87 -5.89 -6.04 -7.30
CA ILE A 87 -6.46 -7.05 -8.21
C ILE A 87 -5.42 -7.53 -9.23
N LYS A 88 -4.74 -6.59 -9.89
CA LYS A 88 -3.76 -6.90 -10.94
C LYS A 88 -2.59 -7.74 -10.42
N ILE A 89 -2.11 -7.48 -9.20
CA ILE A 89 -0.92 -8.15 -8.66
C ILE A 89 -1.21 -9.48 -7.95
N LEU A 90 -2.47 -9.72 -7.56
CA LEU A 90 -2.89 -10.93 -6.83
C LEU A 90 -2.38 -12.27 -7.43
N PRO A 91 -2.33 -12.48 -8.75
CA PRO A 91 -1.80 -13.72 -9.31
C PRO A 91 -0.29 -13.91 -9.13
N TYR A 92 0.45 -12.83 -8.85
CA TYR A 92 1.92 -12.81 -8.85
C TYR A 92 2.52 -12.54 -7.47
N VAL A 93 1.72 -12.07 -6.51
CA VAL A 93 2.15 -11.87 -5.12
C VAL A 93 2.28 -13.21 -4.39
N THR A 94 3.34 -13.35 -3.59
CA THR A 94 3.42 -14.40 -2.58
C THR A 94 2.92 -13.83 -1.27
N GLU A 95 1.77 -14.31 -0.82
CA GLU A 95 1.14 -13.90 0.43
C GLU A 95 1.29 -15.01 1.48
N VAL A 96 1.86 -14.67 2.64
CA VAL A 96 2.06 -15.58 3.77
C VAL A 96 1.28 -15.04 4.97
N PRO A 97 0.22 -15.75 5.43
CA PRO A 97 -0.53 -15.33 6.61
C PRO A 97 0.36 -15.28 7.85
N VAL A 98 0.23 -14.20 8.63
CA VAL A 98 0.89 -14.09 9.93
C VAL A 98 0.01 -14.77 10.97
N LYS A 99 0.58 -15.73 11.70
CA LYS A 99 -0.14 -16.41 12.78
C LYS A 99 -0.49 -15.38 13.86
N ASN A 100 -1.79 -15.10 14.03
CA ASN A 100 -2.27 -14.35 15.17
C ASN A 100 -2.21 -15.24 16.42
N ASN A 101 -1.43 -14.83 17.42
CA ASN A 101 -1.32 -15.47 18.73
C ASN A 101 -1.76 -14.54 19.88
N PHE A 102 -2.45 -13.45 19.57
CA PHE A 102 -3.00 -12.51 20.55
C PHE A 102 -4.24 -13.10 21.23
N VAL A 103 -4.51 -12.62 22.44
CA VAL A 103 -5.71 -13.00 23.22
C VAL A 103 -7.00 -12.49 22.54
N HIS A 104 -6.92 -11.33 21.88
CA HIS A 104 -7.98 -10.78 21.04
C HIS A 104 -7.62 -11.07 19.59
N ASP A 105 -8.27 -12.09 19.04
CA ASP A 105 -7.95 -12.62 17.71
C ASP A 105 -8.56 -11.78 16.57
N ASP A 106 -9.59 -10.98 16.87
CA ASP A 106 -10.34 -10.15 15.92
C ASP A 106 -9.58 -8.95 15.35
N ILE A 107 -8.57 -8.44 16.07
CA ILE A 107 -7.84 -7.24 15.66
C ILE A 107 -6.86 -7.54 14.51
N PHE A 108 -6.04 -8.58 14.61
CA PHE A 108 -4.99 -8.89 13.61
C PHE A 108 -5.28 -10.20 12.84
N ASN A 109 -6.54 -10.65 12.79
CA ASN A 109 -6.95 -11.89 12.13
C ASN A 109 -6.63 -11.99 10.63
N ASN A 110 -6.40 -10.86 9.97
CA ASN A 110 -6.17 -10.79 8.53
C ASN A 110 -4.76 -10.31 8.16
N THR A 111 -3.81 -10.28 9.11
CA THR A 111 -2.45 -9.83 8.82
C THR A 111 -1.67 -10.86 8.00
N SER A 112 -1.01 -10.41 6.93
CA SER A 112 -0.19 -11.21 6.03
C SER A 112 1.08 -10.46 5.64
N ILE A 113 2.10 -11.23 5.26
CA ILE A 113 3.33 -10.73 4.62
C ILE A 113 3.18 -10.93 3.12
N HIS A 114 3.38 -9.87 2.35
CA HIS A 114 3.33 -9.88 0.90
C HIS A 114 4.71 -9.63 0.34
N CYS A 115 5.16 -10.55 -0.50
CA CYS A 115 6.42 -10.46 -1.23
C CYS A 115 6.13 -10.58 -2.73
N PHE A 116 7.02 -10.00 -3.55
CA PHE A 116 6.91 -10.05 -5.01
C PHE A 116 8.18 -10.70 -5.61
N PRO A 117 8.31 -12.03 -5.56
CA PRO A 117 9.52 -12.72 -6.02
C PRO A 117 9.77 -12.51 -7.50
N ALA A 118 11.05 -12.38 -7.90
CA ALA A 118 11.44 -12.20 -9.30
C ALA A 118 10.84 -13.28 -10.22
N CYS A 119 10.86 -14.54 -9.78
CA CYS A 119 10.31 -15.67 -10.54
C CYS A 119 8.81 -15.53 -10.88
N ASN A 120 8.05 -14.79 -10.07
CA ASN A 120 6.63 -14.56 -10.33
C ASN A 120 6.39 -13.36 -11.26
N LEU A 121 7.35 -12.43 -11.35
CA LEU A 121 7.20 -11.18 -12.09
C LEU A 121 7.90 -11.16 -13.45
N GLU A 122 8.99 -11.92 -13.61
CA GLU A 122 9.83 -11.89 -14.82
C GLU A 122 9.14 -12.49 -16.05
N GLU A 123 8.23 -13.43 -15.83
CA GLU A 123 7.44 -14.07 -16.91
C GLU A 123 6.23 -13.21 -17.33
N VAL A 124 5.93 -12.13 -16.61
CA VAL A 124 4.78 -11.27 -16.89
C VAL A 124 5.09 -10.39 -18.10
N GLN A 125 4.17 -10.40 -19.07
CA GLN A 125 4.31 -9.63 -20.32
C GLN A 125 4.53 -8.14 -20.04
N ARG A 126 5.39 -7.49 -20.82
CA ARG A 126 5.73 -6.06 -20.66
C ARG A 126 4.50 -5.14 -20.62
N ILE A 127 3.49 -5.45 -21.44
CA ILE A 127 2.23 -4.69 -21.54
C ILE A 127 1.49 -4.56 -20.19
N PHE A 128 1.67 -5.50 -19.27
CA PHE A 128 1.10 -5.45 -17.93
C PHE A 128 1.67 -4.29 -17.08
N TRP A 129 2.93 -3.94 -17.33
CA TRP A 129 3.64 -2.88 -16.62
C TRP A 129 3.50 -1.51 -17.31
N ASP A 130 3.27 -1.50 -18.63
CA ASP A 130 3.29 -0.28 -19.46
C ASP A 130 2.08 0.64 -19.22
N SER A 131 0.93 0.11 -18.79
CA SER A 131 -0.28 0.90 -18.51
C SER A 131 -0.53 1.05 -17.00
N SER A 132 -0.06 2.16 -16.44
CA SER A 132 -0.14 2.45 -15.00
C SER A 132 -0.70 3.84 -14.69
N PRO A 133 -1.98 4.12 -15.01
CA PRO A 133 -2.59 5.39 -14.65
C PRO A 133 -2.57 5.59 -13.13
N GLU A 134 -2.26 6.82 -12.69
CA GLU A 134 -2.32 7.19 -11.28
C GLU A 134 -3.74 6.95 -10.73
N PRO A 135 -3.89 6.24 -9.60
CA PRO A 135 -5.20 6.07 -8.97
C PRO A 135 -5.84 7.41 -8.59
N ILE A 136 -7.14 7.53 -8.86
CA ILE A 136 -7.96 8.67 -8.47
C ILE A 136 -9.06 8.15 -7.56
N TYR A 137 -9.29 8.83 -6.44
CA TYR A 137 -10.24 8.40 -5.41
C TYR A 137 -11.33 9.44 -5.20
N GLU A 138 -12.52 8.97 -4.86
CA GLU A 138 -13.62 9.81 -4.42
C GLU A 138 -13.38 10.36 -3.00
N LYS A 139 -14.20 11.31 -2.55
CA LYS A 139 -14.00 12.03 -1.28
C LYS A 139 -14.24 11.17 -0.03
N ASP A 140 -14.97 10.08 -0.17
CA ASP A 140 -15.34 9.14 0.88
C ASP A 140 -14.43 7.91 0.95
N ALA A 141 -13.43 7.82 0.07
CA ALA A 141 -12.42 6.77 0.12
C ALA A 141 -11.65 6.80 1.45
N GLU A 142 -11.16 5.63 1.88
CA GLU A 142 -10.41 5.43 3.14
C GLU A 142 -8.98 6.00 3.09
N ILE A 143 -8.82 7.24 2.61
CA ILE A 143 -7.54 7.93 2.45
C ILE A 143 -7.69 9.43 2.69
N ILE A 144 -6.70 10.01 3.36
CA ILE A 144 -6.58 11.47 3.47
C ILE A 144 -5.87 11.98 2.22
N LEU A 145 -6.60 12.69 1.36
CA LEU A 145 -6.05 13.32 0.17
C LEU A 145 -5.33 14.63 0.51
N LYS A 146 -4.27 14.97 -0.24
CA LYS A 146 -3.66 16.29 -0.19
C LYS A 146 -4.68 17.33 -0.67
N LYS A 147 -4.73 18.48 -0.02
CA LYS A 147 -5.54 19.60 -0.52
C LYS A 147 -4.91 20.06 -1.83
N GLU A 148 -5.71 20.20 -2.88
CA GLU A 148 -5.30 20.96 -4.06
C GLU A 148 -4.93 22.37 -3.60
N ALA A 149 -3.78 22.87 -4.05
CA ALA A 149 -3.47 24.28 -3.86
C ALA A 149 -4.54 25.06 -4.62
N THR A 150 -5.44 25.72 -3.90
CA THR A 150 -6.25 26.77 -4.50
C THR A 150 -5.27 27.75 -5.11
N LEU A 151 -5.25 27.84 -6.44
CA LEU A 151 -4.78 29.03 -7.14
C LEU A 151 -5.72 30.16 -6.71
N GLU A 152 -5.48 30.74 -5.53
CA GLU A 152 -5.95 32.07 -5.23
C GLU A 152 -5.23 32.98 -6.24
N THR A 153 -5.95 33.29 -7.31
CA THR A 153 -5.62 34.30 -8.30
C THR A 153 -5.12 35.55 -7.60
N MET A 154 -3.89 35.94 -7.93
CA MET A 154 -3.32 37.27 -7.68
C MET A 154 -4.19 38.37 -8.29
#